data_AF-E0W281-F1
#
_entry.id   AF-E0W281-F1
#
_cell.length_a   1.000
_cell.length_b   1.000
_cell.length_c   1.000
_cell.angle_alpha   90.00
_cell.angle_beta   90.00
_cell.angle_gamma   90.00
#
_symmetry.space_group_name_H-M   'P 1'
#
loop_
_entity.id
_entity.type
_entity.pdbx_description
1 polymer ?
#
loop_
_entity_poly.entity_id
_entity_poly.type
_entity_poly.pdbx_seq_one_letter_code
_entity_poly.pdbx_strand_id
1 'polypeptide(L)'
;MSYEERLNMGSKAVALENITSWKDYAEKHKNRLSKLDVDSYKTTYNVKPHTCNPDMNDRISLWKGDITTLGVDAIVNAANSSLLGGGGVDGAIHRKAGKFLLEECKTLNGCPTGSAKITGGYNLPSKYVIHTVGPQGEKPDLLESCYKSCFHLMLDNNLESIAFPCISTGIYGYPQGPAAVVALTCARNFLESNLSKVKERRRRRRGDDEGEEEDEDEEEEENEEDEDEDEEDEEEEEEEEDEDEENEEDEENEEDEDEGEEDEDDDEDEENEDDDEEEEDEDEDEEEEDEDEENEEDEDEEEEENEDEDNEEEEEDEDENEEEEEDEDEDEENEEENEDDDEEEEEDEDEDDDDDEEEEMTKEKKR
;
A
#
# COMPACT_ATOMS: atom_id res chain seq x y z
N MET A 1 -5.18 -9.41 25.71
CA MET A 1 -6.29 -8.45 25.80
C MET A 1 -7.33 -8.81 24.76
N SER A 2 -8.61 -8.72 25.09
CA SER A 2 -9.73 -8.91 24.17
C SER A 2 -9.79 -7.78 23.14
N TYR A 3 -10.69 -7.90 22.16
CA TYR A 3 -10.92 -6.84 21.17
C TYR A 3 -11.50 -5.58 21.84
N GLU A 4 -12.47 -5.77 22.73
CA GLU A 4 -13.17 -4.71 23.47
C GLU A 4 -12.21 -3.96 24.41
N GLU A 5 -11.34 -4.69 25.11
CA GLU A 5 -10.29 -4.08 25.94
C GLU A 5 -9.38 -3.16 25.12
N ARG A 6 -9.07 -3.54 23.88
CA ARG A 6 -8.19 -2.76 22.98
C ARG A 6 -8.87 -1.52 22.44
N LEU A 7 -10.17 -1.58 22.15
CA LEU A 7 -10.95 -0.40 21.77
C LEU A 7 -11.00 0.62 22.92
N ASN A 8 -11.06 0.16 24.16
CA ASN A 8 -11.13 1.03 25.34
C ASN A 8 -9.78 1.67 25.73
N MET A 9 -8.66 1.22 25.17
CA MET A 9 -7.35 1.83 25.45
C MET A 9 -7.17 3.22 24.82
N GLY A 10 -7.94 3.54 23.77
CA GLY A 10 -7.87 4.82 23.06
C GLY A 10 -9.16 5.59 23.19
N SER A 11 -9.10 6.87 23.58
CA SER A 11 -10.27 7.74 23.77
C SER A 11 -11.10 8.02 22.50
N LYS A 12 -10.70 7.49 21.33
CA LYS A 12 -11.35 7.70 20.03
C LYS A 12 -11.24 6.49 19.09
N ALA A 13 -11.18 5.26 19.63
CA ALA A 13 -11.08 4.08 18.78
C ALA A 13 -12.34 3.90 17.90
N VAL A 14 -12.15 3.48 16.65
CA VAL A 14 -13.23 3.19 15.69
C VAL A 14 -13.28 1.69 15.48
N ALA A 15 -14.36 1.06 15.93
CA ALA A 15 -14.57 -0.37 15.79
C ALA A 15 -14.82 -0.76 14.31
N LEU A 16 -14.38 -1.94 13.90
CA LEU A 16 -14.51 -2.44 12.52
C LEU A 16 -15.97 -2.49 12.06
N GLU A 17 -16.90 -2.85 12.94
CA GLU A 17 -18.34 -2.88 12.70
C GLU A 17 -18.94 -1.50 12.35
N ASN A 18 -18.26 -0.41 12.72
CA ASN A 18 -18.69 0.95 12.42
C ASN A 18 -18.08 1.48 11.10
N ILE A 19 -17.34 0.65 10.36
CA ILE A 19 -16.75 1.01 9.06
C ILE A 19 -17.65 0.48 7.94
N THR A 20 -18.25 1.38 7.18
CA THR A 20 -19.15 1.04 6.08
C THR A 20 -18.42 0.27 4.96
N SER A 21 -19.00 -0.85 4.52
CA SER A 21 -18.51 -1.60 3.36
C SER A 21 -18.68 -0.80 2.05
N TRP A 22 -17.95 -1.15 1.01
CA TRP A 22 -18.13 -0.53 -0.31
C TRP A 22 -19.52 -0.83 -0.88
N LYS A 23 -20.05 -2.04 -0.62
CA LYS A 23 -21.43 -2.40 -0.97
C LYS A 23 -22.44 -1.39 -0.40
N ASP A 24 -22.40 -1.18 0.91
CA ASP A 24 -23.36 -0.30 1.59
C ASP A 24 -23.13 1.18 1.23
N TYR A 25 -21.86 1.58 1.10
CA TYR A 25 -21.50 2.91 0.65
C TYR A 25 -22.01 3.20 -0.76
N ALA A 26 -21.84 2.26 -1.70
CA ALA A 26 -22.24 2.42 -3.08
C ALA A 26 -23.76 2.51 -3.23
N GLU A 27 -24.52 1.73 -2.46
CA GLU A 27 -25.98 1.82 -2.44
C GLU A 27 -26.45 3.18 -1.89
N LYS A 28 -25.91 3.60 -0.73
CA LYS A 28 -26.25 4.89 -0.11
C LYS A 28 -25.93 6.09 -1.02
N HIS A 29 -24.91 5.99 -1.87
CA HIS A 29 -24.45 7.09 -2.71
C HIS A 29 -24.68 6.87 -4.21
N LYS A 30 -25.59 5.97 -4.60
CA LYS A 30 -25.82 5.55 -5.99
C LYS A 30 -26.05 6.72 -6.95
N ASN A 31 -26.83 7.72 -6.53
CA ASN A 31 -27.13 8.93 -7.32
C ASN A 31 -25.91 9.83 -7.57
N ARG A 32 -24.94 9.83 -6.65
CA ARG A 32 -23.70 10.59 -6.81
C ARG A 32 -22.70 9.83 -7.66
N LEU A 33 -22.60 8.51 -7.44
CA LEU A 33 -21.69 7.65 -8.18
C LEU A 33 -22.08 7.54 -9.66
N SER A 34 -23.37 7.55 -9.99
CA SER A 34 -23.86 7.52 -11.38
C SER A 34 -23.51 8.77 -12.19
N LYS A 35 -23.13 9.87 -11.52
CA LYS A 35 -22.71 11.14 -12.16
C LYS A 35 -21.20 11.20 -12.44
N LEU A 36 -20.43 10.21 -11.99
CA LEU A 36 -18.99 10.19 -12.20
C LEU A 36 -18.67 9.84 -13.66
N ASP A 37 -17.74 10.57 -14.26
CA ASP A 37 -17.19 10.27 -15.59
C ASP A 37 -16.17 9.12 -15.50
N VAL A 38 -16.67 7.91 -15.30
CA VAL A 38 -15.82 6.72 -15.14
C VAL A 38 -15.00 6.44 -16.40
N ASP A 39 -15.52 6.78 -17.59
CA ASP A 39 -14.83 6.51 -18.85
C ASP A 39 -13.60 7.40 -19.07
N SER A 40 -13.66 8.66 -18.63
CA SER A 40 -12.48 9.52 -18.56
C SER A 40 -11.41 8.97 -17.62
N TYR A 41 -11.79 8.46 -16.45
CA TYR A 41 -10.84 7.83 -15.52
C TYR A 41 -10.23 6.54 -16.10
N LYS A 42 -11.03 5.67 -16.73
CA LYS A 42 -10.54 4.46 -17.40
C LYS A 42 -9.52 4.81 -18.48
N THR A 43 -9.79 5.84 -19.27
CA THR A 43 -8.90 6.29 -20.35
C THR A 43 -7.62 6.89 -19.80
N THR A 44 -7.74 7.81 -18.82
CA THR A 44 -6.60 8.52 -18.22
C THR A 44 -5.60 7.57 -17.58
N TYR A 45 -6.09 6.53 -16.89
CA TYR A 45 -5.24 5.61 -16.14
C TYR A 45 -5.11 4.22 -16.78
N ASN A 46 -5.63 4.03 -17.99
CA ASN A 46 -5.64 2.76 -18.71
C ASN A 46 -6.16 1.57 -17.87
N VAL A 47 -7.24 1.81 -17.11
CA VAL A 47 -7.83 0.81 -16.20
C VAL A 47 -8.82 -0.06 -16.97
N LYS A 48 -8.61 -1.37 -16.93
CA LYS A 48 -9.56 -2.35 -17.48
C LYS A 48 -10.72 -2.55 -16.50
N PRO A 49 -11.98 -2.51 -16.96
CA PRO A 49 -13.12 -2.76 -16.10
C PRO A 49 -13.13 -4.21 -15.60
N HIS A 50 -13.51 -4.40 -14.35
CA HIS A 50 -13.76 -5.71 -13.77
C HIS A 50 -15.27 -5.99 -13.70
N THR A 51 -15.64 -7.26 -13.76
CA THR A 51 -17.00 -7.69 -13.43
C THR A 51 -17.32 -7.42 -11.96
N CYS A 52 -18.57 -7.08 -11.69
CA CYS A 52 -19.05 -6.87 -10.34
C CYS A 52 -19.05 -8.19 -9.57
N ASN A 53 -18.47 -8.19 -8.37
CA ASN A 53 -18.53 -9.31 -7.45
C ASN A 53 -19.11 -8.82 -6.09
N PRO A 54 -20.38 -9.15 -5.78
CA PRO A 54 -21.05 -8.69 -4.57
C PRO A 54 -20.34 -9.09 -3.27
N ASP A 55 -19.72 -10.28 -3.24
CA ASP A 55 -18.99 -10.76 -2.07
C ASP A 55 -17.74 -9.91 -1.80
N MET A 56 -17.03 -9.51 -2.85
CA MET A 56 -15.85 -8.64 -2.72
C MET A 56 -16.22 -7.23 -2.29
N ASN A 57 -17.37 -6.70 -2.77
CA ASN A 57 -17.85 -5.38 -2.39
C ASN A 57 -18.17 -5.28 -0.89
N ASP A 58 -18.49 -6.40 -0.25
CA ASP A 58 -18.69 -6.53 1.20
C ASP A 58 -17.37 -6.76 2.00
N ARG A 59 -16.22 -6.73 1.32
CA ARG A 59 -14.89 -7.02 1.91
C ARG A 59 -13.90 -5.88 1.76
N ILE A 60 -14.30 -4.78 1.12
CA ILE A 60 -13.49 -3.59 0.96
C ILE A 60 -14.26 -2.38 1.46
N SER A 61 -13.57 -1.44 2.09
CA SER A 61 -14.12 -0.19 2.58
C SER A 61 -13.22 0.97 2.17
N LEU A 62 -13.83 2.11 1.83
CA LEU A 62 -13.13 3.38 1.70
C LEU A 62 -13.41 4.20 2.95
N TRP A 63 -12.37 4.50 3.73
CA TRP A 63 -12.50 5.21 4.99
C TRP A 63 -11.55 6.42 5.03
N LYS A 64 -12.06 7.54 5.53
CA LYS A 64 -11.30 8.79 5.68
C LYS A 64 -11.20 9.14 7.16
N GLY A 65 -9.99 9.15 7.69
CA GLY A 65 -9.71 9.52 9.06
C GLY A 65 -8.27 9.21 9.46
N ASP A 66 -8.01 9.24 10.77
CA ASP A 66 -6.71 8.90 11.34
C ASP A 66 -6.59 7.37 11.52
N ILE A 67 -5.76 6.73 10.68
CA ILE A 67 -5.61 5.26 10.66
C ILE A 67 -5.26 4.65 12.03
N THR A 68 -4.61 5.43 12.91
CA THR A 68 -4.19 4.98 14.25
C THR A 68 -5.36 4.79 15.22
N THR A 69 -6.58 5.19 14.86
CA THR A 69 -7.78 4.97 15.67
C THR A 69 -8.51 3.69 15.31
N LEU A 70 -8.14 3.01 14.21
CA LEU A 70 -8.87 1.85 13.71
C LEU A 70 -8.64 0.61 14.58
N GLY A 71 -9.74 0.07 15.12
CA GLY A 71 -9.79 -1.23 15.78
C GLY A 71 -9.86 -2.36 14.77
N VAL A 72 -8.73 -2.65 14.11
CA VAL A 72 -8.57 -3.73 13.12
C VAL A 72 -7.44 -4.68 13.53
N ASP A 73 -7.25 -5.80 12.83
CA ASP A 73 -6.14 -6.69 13.17
C ASP A 73 -4.78 -6.05 12.87
N ALA A 74 -4.61 -5.42 11.69
CA ALA A 74 -3.41 -4.67 11.37
C ALA A 74 -3.71 -3.34 10.69
N ILE A 75 -2.97 -2.32 11.07
CA ILE A 75 -2.80 -1.12 10.24
C ILE A 75 -1.44 -1.18 9.55
N VAL A 76 -1.37 -0.64 8.33
CA VAL A 76 -0.11 -0.55 7.60
C VAL A 76 0.55 0.79 7.88
N ASN A 77 1.86 0.76 8.13
CA ASN A 77 2.69 1.94 8.23
C ASN A 77 3.45 2.16 6.91
N ALA A 78 3.31 3.35 6.32
CA ALA A 78 4.17 3.81 5.23
C ALA A 78 5.50 4.31 5.81
N ALA A 79 6.39 3.36 6.09
CA ALA A 79 7.64 3.58 6.81
C ALA A 79 8.80 3.97 5.88
N ASN A 80 9.90 4.39 6.47
CA ASN A 80 11.20 4.49 5.82
C ASN A 80 12.07 3.25 6.09
N SER A 81 13.19 3.09 5.36
CA SER A 81 14.03 1.90 5.42
C SER A 81 14.64 1.58 6.79
N SER A 82 14.74 2.56 7.69
CA SER A 82 15.25 2.32 9.05
C SER A 82 14.22 1.63 9.97
N LEU A 83 12.92 1.79 9.69
CA LEU A 83 11.80 1.46 10.59
C LEU A 83 11.79 2.22 11.94
N LEU A 84 12.64 3.23 12.12
CA LEU A 84 12.79 3.96 13.39
C LEU A 84 11.84 5.17 13.53
N GLY A 85 10.75 5.18 12.76
CA GLY A 85 9.80 6.28 12.71
C GLY A 85 10.25 7.45 11.81
N GLY A 86 9.44 8.51 11.79
CA GLY A 86 9.65 9.68 10.96
C GLY A 86 8.51 10.70 11.10
N GLY A 87 8.23 11.42 10.02
CA GLY A 87 7.07 12.34 9.92
C GLY A 87 5.79 11.64 9.41
N GLY A 88 4.76 12.43 9.09
CA GLY A 88 3.54 11.93 8.45
C GLY A 88 2.82 10.83 9.25
N VAL A 89 2.29 9.83 8.54
CA VAL A 89 1.59 8.69 9.15
C VAL A 89 2.51 7.83 10.01
N ASP A 90 3.79 7.69 9.63
CA ASP A 90 4.80 6.94 10.37
C ASP A 90 5.00 7.52 11.78
N GLY A 91 5.23 8.84 11.85
CA GLY A 91 5.31 9.53 13.12
C GLY A 91 4.03 9.47 13.95
N ALA A 92 2.85 9.53 13.30
CA ALA A 92 1.57 9.40 14.01
C ALA A 92 1.39 8.01 14.64
N ILE A 93 1.76 6.95 13.91
CA ILE A 93 1.73 5.56 14.39
C ILE A 93 2.70 5.40 15.57
N HIS A 94 3.95 5.82 15.44
CA HIS A 94 4.94 5.72 16.53
C HIS A 94 4.53 6.48 17.80
N ARG A 95 4.00 7.70 17.67
CA ARG A 95 3.55 8.47 18.83
C ARG A 95 2.41 7.79 19.57
N LYS A 96 1.44 7.21 18.85
CA LYS A 96 0.27 6.57 19.47
C LYS A 96 0.51 5.16 19.94
N ALA A 97 1.35 4.36 19.26
CA ALA A 97 1.73 3.03 19.72
C ALA A 97 2.62 3.08 20.97
N GLY A 98 3.39 4.16 21.13
CA GLY A 98 4.29 4.37 22.27
C GLY A 98 5.67 3.77 22.07
N LYS A 99 6.55 3.97 23.06
CA LYS A 99 7.99 3.68 22.96
C LYS A 99 8.33 2.22 22.60
N PHE A 100 7.50 1.27 22.99
CA PHE A 100 7.77 -0.14 22.77
C PHE A 100 7.71 -0.54 21.28
N LEU A 101 6.94 0.18 20.46
CA LEU A 101 6.97 -0.01 19.00
C LEU A 101 8.36 0.27 18.43
N LEU A 102 8.98 1.36 18.88
CA LEU A 102 10.33 1.71 18.44
C LEU A 102 11.36 0.66 18.89
N GLU A 103 11.23 0.13 20.11
CA GLU A 103 12.14 -0.91 20.62
C GLU A 103 12.03 -2.21 19.81
N GLU A 104 10.82 -2.65 19.43
CA GLU A 104 10.68 -3.81 18.54
C GLU A 104 11.21 -3.52 17.14
N CYS A 105 10.92 -2.35 16.56
CA CYS A 105 11.47 -1.95 15.26
C CYS A 105 13.01 -2.02 15.19
N LYS A 106 13.72 -1.66 16.28
CA LYS A 106 15.19 -1.77 16.36
C LYS A 106 15.67 -3.21 16.19
N THR A 107 14.88 -4.20 16.61
CA THR A 107 15.22 -5.63 16.47
C THR A 107 15.05 -6.16 15.04
N LEU A 108 14.36 -5.40 14.18
CA LEU A 108 14.04 -5.84 12.81
C LEU A 108 15.15 -5.52 11.80
N ASN A 109 16.17 -4.73 12.14
CA ASN A 109 17.26 -4.34 11.24
C ASN A 109 16.79 -3.69 9.92
N GLY A 110 15.81 -2.77 10.00
CA GLY A 110 15.30 -2.03 8.85
C GLY A 110 14.42 -2.84 7.90
N CYS A 111 14.05 -2.27 6.75
CA CYS A 111 13.24 -2.93 5.73
C CYS A 111 13.58 -2.40 4.32
N PRO A 112 13.81 -3.27 3.32
CA PRO A 112 14.05 -2.83 1.95
C PRO A 112 12.76 -2.31 1.28
N THR A 113 12.92 -1.41 0.31
CA THR A 113 11.79 -0.91 -0.49
C THR A 113 11.03 -2.06 -1.16
N GLY A 114 9.69 -1.97 -1.16
CA GLY A 114 8.82 -3.02 -1.70
C GLY A 114 8.58 -4.19 -0.76
N SER A 115 9.21 -4.23 0.41
CA SER A 115 9.03 -5.29 1.41
C SER A 115 8.30 -4.77 2.65
N ALA A 116 7.80 -5.70 3.47
CA ALA A 116 7.11 -5.40 4.72
C ALA A 116 7.61 -6.25 5.89
N LYS A 117 7.47 -5.74 7.12
CA LYS A 117 7.70 -6.46 8.39
C LYS A 117 6.57 -6.18 9.37
N ILE A 118 6.31 -7.08 10.30
CA ILE A 118 5.21 -6.98 11.28
C ILE A 118 5.75 -6.80 12.70
N THR A 119 5.04 -6.01 13.49
CA THR A 119 5.28 -5.73 14.92
C THR A 119 3.96 -5.75 15.69
N GLY A 120 4.03 -5.76 17.02
CA GLY A 120 2.87 -5.52 17.86
C GLY A 120 2.30 -4.09 17.70
N GLY A 121 0.99 -3.94 17.90
CA GLY A 121 0.33 -2.63 17.86
C GLY A 121 0.47 -1.81 19.15
N TYR A 122 0.90 -2.44 20.24
CA TYR A 122 1.07 -1.81 21.55
C TYR A 122 -0.18 -1.03 21.99
N ASN A 123 -0.04 0.29 22.21
CA ASN A 123 -1.12 1.16 22.67
C ASN A 123 -2.17 1.47 21.58
N LEU A 124 -1.98 1.01 20.33
CA LEU A 124 -2.95 1.20 19.26
C LEU A 124 -4.19 0.31 19.46
N PRO A 125 -5.37 0.72 18.99
CA PRO A 125 -6.54 -0.15 18.88
C PRO A 125 -6.34 -1.30 17.88
N SER A 126 -5.33 -1.25 17.00
CA SER A 126 -5.01 -2.33 16.04
C SER A 126 -4.03 -3.35 16.61
N LYS A 127 -4.21 -4.66 16.40
CA LYS A 127 -3.40 -5.71 17.08
C LYS A 127 -1.93 -5.67 16.67
N TYR A 128 -1.68 -5.37 15.41
CA TYR A 128 -0.36 -5.32 14.80
C TYR A 128 -0.18 -4.03 14.00
N VAL A 129 1.08 -3.71 13.72
CA VAL A 129 1.47 -2.76 12.67
C VAL A 129 2.29 -3.51 11.63
N ILE A 130 1.90 -3.40 10.36
CA ILE A 130 2.69 -3.91 9.24
C ILE A 130 3.44 -2.74 8.62
N HIS A 131 4.75 -2.70 8.78
CA HIS A 131 5.62 -1.65 8.25
C HIS A 131 6.09 -2.01 6.86
N THR A 132 5.74 -1.20 5.86
CA THR A 132 6.20 -1.37 4.48
C THR A 132 6.92 -0.12 4.00
N VAL A 133 7.93 -0.30 3.16
CA VAL A 133 8.74 0.80 2.64
C VAL A 133 8.39 1.05 1.18
N GLY A 134 7.62 2.10 0.95
CA GLY A 134 7.21 2.50 -0.40
C GLY A 134 8.36 3.05 -1.24
N PRO A 135 8.25 3.06 -2.58
CA PRO A 135 9.22 3.71 -3.44
C PRO A 135 9.15 5.23 -3.34
N GLN A 136 10.28 5.89 -3.62
CA GLN A 136 10.31 7.32 -3.98
C GLN A 136 10.03 7.48 -5.48
N GLY A 137 9.14 8.41 -5.81
CA GLY A 137 8.63 8.61 -7.16
C GLY A 137 7.71 7.49 -7.63
N GLU A 138 7.26 7.61 -8.89
CA GLU A 138 6.38 6.64 -9.52
C GLU A 138 7.15 5.39 -9.94
N LYS A 139 7.13 4.35 -9.09
CA LYS A 139 7.68 3.01 -9.36
C LYS A 139 6.61 1.95 -9.10
N PRO A 140 5.76 1.65 -10.10
CA PRO A 140 4.59 0.79 -9.91
C PRO A 140 4.91 -0.58 -9.31
N ASP A 141 5.92 -1.27 -9.83
CA ASP A 141 6.30 -2.62 -9.39
C ASP A 141 6.68 -2.66 -7.90
N LEU A 142 7.37 -1.64 -7.40
CA LEU A 142 7.77 -1.55 -5.99
C LEU A 142 6.60 -1.18 -5.09
N LEU A 143 5.69 -0.32 -5.56
CA LEU A 143 4.48 0.00 -4.83
C LEU A 143 3.56 -1.22 -4.74
N GLU A 144 3.40 -1.96 -5.84
CA GLU A 144 2.69 -3.24 -5.88
C GLU A 144 3.31 -4.26 -4.90
N SER A 145 4.64 -4.37 -4.90
CA SER A 145 5.36 -5.25 -3.97
C SER A 145 5.07 -4.92 -2.50
N CYS A 146 4.88 -3.64 -2.14
CA CYS A 146 4.48 -3.24 -0.78
C CYS A 146 3.13 -3.86 -0.40
N TYR A 147 2.10 -3.66 -1.23
CA TYR A 147 0.77 -4.20 -0.98
C TYR A 147 0.79 -5.74 -0.89
N LYS A 148 1.47 -6.41 -1.83
CA LYS A 148 1.63 -7.87 -1.83
C LYS A 148 2.32 -8.38 -0.57
N SER A 149 3.39 -7.71 -0.12
CA SER A 149 4.11 -8.10 1.11
C SER A 149 3.23 -7.94 2.35
N CYS A 150 2.43 -6.86 2.43
CA CYS A 150 1.48 -6.68 3.52
C CYS A 150 0.38 -7.76 3.53
N PHE A 151 -0.16 -8.12 2.37
CA PHE A 151 -1.17 -9.18 2.26
C PHE A 151 -0.60 -10.56 2.62
N HIS A 152 0.65 -10.86 2.25
CA HIS A 152 1.31 -12.09 2.72
C HIS A 152 1.40 -12.14 4.25
N LEU A 153 1.88 -11.06 4.89
CA LEU A 153 1.95 -11.00 6.35
C LEU A 153 0.57 -11.12 7.01
N MET A 154 -0.47 -10.55 6.40
CA MET A 154 -1.85 -10.74 6.86
C MET A 154 -2.24 -12.21 6.87
N LEU A 155 -1.95 -12.95 5.80
CA LEU A 155 -2.27 -14.38 5.70
C LEU A 155 -1.46 -15.23 6.67
N ASP A 156 -0.14 -14.99 6.75
CA ASP A 156 0.82 -15.73 7.58
C ASP A 156 0.56 -15.57 9.07
N ASN A 157 0.01 -14.42 9.49
CA ASN A 157 -0.33 -14.13 10.88
C ASN A 157 -1.81 -14.33 11.19
N ASN A 158 -2.57 -14.98 10.28
CA ASN A 158 -3.99 -15.27 10.45
C ASN A 158 -4.85 -14.03 10.78
N LEU A 159 -4.53 -12.90 10.15
CA LEU A 159 -5.28 -11.65 10.31
C LEU A 159 -6.49 -11.63 9.37
N GLU A 160 -7.60 -11.04 9.80
CA GLU A 160 -8.86 -10.98 9.04
C GLU A 160 -9.18 -9.57 8.53
N SER A 161 -8.54 -8.54 9.10
CA SER A 161 -8.74 -7.14 8.73
C SER A 161 -7.42 -6.36 8.65
N ILE A 162 -7.26 -5.61 7.56
CA ILE A 162 -6.07 -4.78 7.31
C ILE A 162 -6.49 -3.42 6.77
N ALA A 163 -5.89 -2.35 7.28
CA ALA A 163 -6.10 -0.99 6.80
C ALA A 163 -4.82 -0.40 6.21
N PHE A 164 -4.92 0.22 5.02
CA PHE A 164 -3.78 0.83 4.32
C PHE A 164 -3.89 2.36 4.30
N PRO A 165 -2.79 3.09 4.56
CA PRO A 165 -2.69 4.49 4.18
C PRO A 165 -2.36 4.62 2.68
N CYS A 166 -2.36 5.84 2.15
CA CYS A 166 -1.88 6.09 0.78
C CYS A 166 -0.34 6.02 0.72
N ILE A 167 0.21 4.80 0.59
CA ILE A 167 1.65 4.54 0.58
C ILE A 167 2.33 5.34 -0.55
N SER A 168 3.46 5.96 -0.23
CA SER A 168 4.29 6.78 -1.14
C SER A 168 3.69 8.09 -1.66
N THR A 169 2.41 8.41 -1.43
CA THR A 169 1.78 9.63 -2.01
C THR A 169 1.99 10.90 -1.19
N GLY A 170 2.77 10.83 -0.11
CA GLY A 170 3.19 11.97 0.70
C GLY A 170 4.54 12.50 0.23
N ILE A 171 5.49 12.61 1.18
CA ILE A 171 6.86 13.09 0.91
C ILE A 171 7.65 12.23 -0.10
N TYR A 172 7.22 11.00 -0.37
CA TYR A 172 7.84 10.13 -1.37
C TYR A 172 7.38 10.44 -2.80
N GLY A 173 6.37 11.29 -2.99
CA GLY A 173 6.07 11.92 -4.28
C GLY A 173 5.42 11.03 -5.34
N TYR A 174 4.82 9.90 -4.96
CA TYR A 174 4.07 9.07 -5.91
C TYR A 174 2.73 9.77 -6.27
N PRO A 175 2.40 9.98 -7.57
CA PRO A 175 1.14 10.60 -7.98
C PRO A 175 -0.10 9.83 -7.47
N GLN A 176 -1.08 10.55 -6.91
CA GLN A 176 -2.22 9.92 -6.21
C GLN A 176 -3.09 9.02 -7.12
N GLY A 177 -3.39 9.45 -8.35
CA GLY A 177 -4.21 8.68 -9.29
C GLY A 177 -3.58 7.33 -9.64
N PRO A 178 -2.35 7.31 -10.18
CA PRO A 178 -1.62 6.07 -10.46
C PRO A 178 -1.40 5.20 -9.21
N ALA A 179 -1.12 5.79 -8.03
CA ALA A 179 -1.00 5.02 -6.79
C ALA A 179 -2.30 4.32 -6.39
N ALA A 180 -3.46 4.99 -6.55
CA ALA A 180 -4.76 4.42 -6.26
C ALA A 180 -5.07 3.23 -7.18
N VAL A 181 -4.68 3.30 -8.46
CA VAL A 181 -4.82 2.17 -9.40
C VAL A 181 -4.03 0.96 -8.92
N VAL A 182 -2.76 1.14 -8.52
CA VAL A 182 -1.94 0.05 -7.98
C VAL A 182 -2.59 -0.55 -6.73
N ALA A 183 -3.00 0.28 -5.77
CA ALA A 183 -3.60 -0.16 -4.52
C ALA A 183 -4.89 -0.98 -4.74
N LEU A 184 -5.81 -0.47 -5.55
CA LEU A 184 -7.09 -1.12 -5.84
C LEU A 184 -6.90 -2.40 -6.65
N THR A 185 -5.97 -2.42 -7.60
CA THR A 185 -5.63 -3.63 -8.37
C THR A 185 -5.07 -4.73 -7.46
N CYS A 186 -4.15 -4.37 -6.54
CA CYS A 186 -3.62 -5.32 -5.56
C CYS A 186 -4.72 -5.88 -4.65
N ALA A 187 -5.60 -5.02 -4.13
CA ALA A 187 -6.70 -5.44 -3.27
C ALA A 187 -7.69 -6.36 -4.01
N ARG A 188 -8.03 -6.02 -5.26
CA ARG A 188 -8.87 -6.85 -6.15
C ARG A 188 -8.28 -8.24 -6.33
N ASN A 189 -7.02 -8.32 -6.79
CA ASN A 189 -6.35 -9.59 -7.09
C ASN A 189 -6.20 -10.45 -5.82
N PHE A 190 -5.88 -9.81 -4.69
CA PHE A 190 -5.79 -10.50 -3.40
C PHE A 190 -7.13 -11.13 -3.00
N LEU A 191 -8.23 -10.38 -3.09
CA LEU A 191 -9.56 -10.88 -2.77
C LEU A 191 -9.97 -12.00 -3.73
N GLU A 192 -9.79 -11.86 -5.05
CA GLU A 192 -10.09 -12.92 -6.03
C GLU A 192 -9.38 -14.24 -5.69
N SER A 193 -8.11 -14.17 -5.29
CA SER A 193 -7.30 -15.36 -4.98
C SER A 193 -7.59 -15.99 -3.61
N ASN A 194 -8.31 -15.29 -2.71
CA ASN A 194 -8.44 -15.69 -1.31
C ASN A 194 -9.87 -15.63 -0.75
N LEU A 195 -10.90 -15.39 -1.58
CA LEU A 195 -12.30 -15.28 -1.14
C LEU A 195 -12.77 -16.50 -0.32
N SER A 196 -12.47 -17.73 -0.77
CA SER A 196 -12.85 -18.96 -0.07
C SER A 196 -12.18 -19.06 1.30
N LYS A 197 -10.87 -18.83 1.36
CA LYS A 197 -10.06 -18.85 2.61
C LYS A 197 -10.54 -17.80 3.62
N VAL A 198 -10.93 -16.62 3.15
CA VAL A 198 -11.47 -15.55 4.00
C VAL A 198 -12.88 -15.89 4.51
N LYS A 199 -13.73 -16.51 3.69
CA LYS A 199 -15.08 -16.97 4.10
C LYS A 199 -15.00 -18.06 5.17
N GLU A 200 -14.15 -19.06 4.96
CA GLU A 200 -13.99 -20.21 5.84
C GLU A 200 -13.49 -19.81 7.24
N ARG A 201 -12.53 -18.87 7.32
CA ARG A 201 -12.01 -18.34 8.60
C ARG A 201 -13.10 -17.63 9.42
N ARG A 202 -13.97 -16.83 8.78
CA ARG A 202 -15.08 -16.16 9.45
C ARG A 202 -16.14 -17.14 9.99
N ARG A 203 -16.49 -18.18 9.22
CA ARG A 203 -17.44 -19.22 9.67
C ARG A 203 -16.95 -19.93 10.93
N ARG A 204 -15.67 -20.35 10.95
CA ARG A 204 -15.04 -20.97 12.12
C ARG A 204 -15.11 -20.11 13.38
N ARG A 205 -14.98 -18.79 13.24
CA ARG A 205 -14.99 -17.86 14.37
C ARG A 205 -16.41 -17.59 14.91
N ARG A 206 -17.43 -17.63 14.04
CA ARG A 206 -18.84 -17.49 14.46
C ARG A 206 -19.38 -18.72 15.18
N GLY A 207 -18.67 -19.84 15.14
CA GLY A 207 -19.16 -21.11 15.66
C GLY A 207 -20.24 -21.71 14.77
N ASP A 208 -20.29 -21.29 13.50
CA ASP A 208 -21.19 -21.84 12.48
C ASP A 208 -20.63 -23.20 12.03
N ASP A 209 -20.59 -24.17 12.95
CA ASP A 209 -20.31 -25.59 12.68
C ASP A 209 -21.63 -26.28 12.34
N GLU A 210 -22.30 -25.79 11.29
CA GLU A 210 -23.37 -26.53 10.62
C GLU A 210 -22.78 -27.08 9.32
N GLY A 211 -22.45 -28.38 9.34
CA GLY A 211 -22.37 -29.31 8.21
C GLY A 211 -21.61 -28.86 6.97
N GLU A 212 -20.56 -29.61 6.63
CA GLU A 212 -19.97 -29.61 5.28
C GLU A 212 -21.08 -29.83 4.23
N GLU A 213 -21.47 -28.77 3.50
CA GLU A 213 -21.98 -28.93 2.15
C GLU A 213 -20.74 -29.00 1.26
N GLU A 214 -20.47 -30.19 0.73
CA GLU A 214 -19.47 -30.41 -0.31
C GLU A 214 -19.90 -29.59 -1.53
N ASP A 215 -19.20 -28.49 -1.81
CA ASP A 215 -19.30 -27.79 -3.08
C ASP A 215 -18.68 -28.74 -4.14
N GLU A 216 -19.53 -29.44 -4.90
CA GLU A 216 -19.11 -30.18 -6.10
C GLU A 216 -18.63 -29.15 -7.13
N ASP A 217 -17.31 -28.98 -7.23
CA ASP A 217 -16.68 -28.31 -8.38
C ASP A 217 -16.95 -29.16 -9.63
N GLU A 218 -17.90 -28.73 -10.47
CA GLU A 218 -18.07 -29.24 -11.84
C GLU A 218 -16.83 -28.84 -12.67
N GLU A 219 -15.84 -29.73 -12.74
CA GLU A 219 -14.86 -29.72 -13.81
C GLU A 219 -15.57 -30.17 -15.11
N GLU A 220 -15.88 -29.23 -16.00
CA GLU A 220 -16.28 -29.54 -17.38
C GLU A 220 -15.07 -30.10 -18.14
N GLU A 221 -14.94 -31.42 -18.18
CA GLU A 221 -14.17 -32.12 -19.22
C GLU A 221 -15.02 -32.19 -20.50
N GLU A 222 -14.67 -31.39 -21.50
CA GLU A 222 -15.16 -31.57 -22.87
C GLU A 222 -14.56 -32.85 -23.48
N ASN A 223 -15.36 -33.93 -23.48
CA ASN A 223 -15.18 -35.08 -24.37
C ASN A 223 -16.31 -35.04 -25.41
N GLU A 224 -15.99 -34.69 -26.66
CA GLU A 224 -16.85 -35.01 -27.81
C GLU A 224 -16.25 -36.22 -28.53
N GLU A 225 -16.93 -37.36 -28.39
CA GLU A 225 -16.69 -38.61 -29.10
C GLU A 225 -17.30 -38.53 -30.52
N ASP A 226 -16.46 -38.82 -31.50
CA ASP A 226 -16.67 -39.63 -32.71
C ASP A 226 -18.12 -39.87 -33.18
N GLU A 227 -18.48 -39.27 -34.33
CA GLU A 227 -19.53 -39.78 -35.22
C GLU A 227 -18.89 -40.49 -36.42
N ASP A 228 -19.08 -41.82 -36.45
CA ASP A 228 -18.82 -42.70 -37.58
C ASP A 228 -19.77 -42.38 -38.76
N GLU A 229 -19.22 -42.05 -39.93
CA GLU A 229 -19.90 -42.26 -41.21
C GLU A 229 -19.01 -43.09 -42.15
N ASP A 230 -19.45 -44.34 -42.37
CA ASP A 230 -19.00 -45.26 -43.39
C ASP A 230 -19.25 -44.70 -44.81
N GLU A 231 -18.22 -44.63 -45.66
CA GLU A 231 -18.39 -44.85 -47.11
C GLU A 231 -17.20 -45.64 -47.69
N GLU A 232 -17.56 -46.57 -48.58
CA GLU A 232 -16.83 -47.68 -49.16
C GLU A 232 -15.85 -47.27 -50.29
N ASP A 233 -15.04 -48.26 -50.71
CA ASP A 233 -14.36 -48.39 -52.02
C ASP A 233 -13.10 -47.51 -52.23
N GLU A 234 -11.99 -47.93 -52.84
CA GLU A 234 -11.65 -49.05 -53.71
C GLU A 234 -10.10 -49.19 -53.76
N GLU A 235 -9.65 -50.29 -54.36
CA GLU A 235 -8.31 -50.85 -54.53
C GLU A 235 -7.21 -49.88 -55.08
N GLU A 236 -5.94 -50.12 -54.71
CA GLU A 236 -4.89 -50.58 -55.65
C GLU A 236 -3.53 -50.76 -54.94
N GLU A 237 -2.99 -51.97 -55.05
CA GLU A 237 -1.61 -52.35 -54.76
C GLU A 237 -0.69 -51.84 -55.87
N GLU A 238 0.47 -51.26 -55.55
CA GLU A 238 1.69 -51.49 -56.34
C GLU A 238 2.90 -51.60 -55.39
N GLU A 239 3.46 -52.81 -55.37
CA GLU A 239 4.81 -53.15 -54.92
C GLU A 239 5.83 -52.38 -55.75
N GLU A 240 7.01 -52.04 -55.20
CA GLU A 240 8.30 -52.37 -55.82
C GLU A 240 9.38 -52.49 -54.74
N GLU A 241 10.18 -53.54 -54.94
CA GLU A 241 11.29 -54.08 -54.17
C GLU A 241 12.61 -53.32 -54.43
N ASP A 242 13.64 -53.67 -53.65
CA ASP A 242 15.09 -53.73 -53.97
C ASP A 242 15.93 -53.16 -52.80
N GLU A 243 16.43 -54.03 -51.91
CA GLU A 243 17.73 -54.76 -51.97
C GLU A 243 18.92 -53.87 -51.59
N ASP A 244 19.45 -54.07 -50.38
CA ASP A 244 20.81 -54.59 -50.08
C ASP A 244 21.89 -53.47 -50.15
N GLU A 245 22.93 -53.38 -49.31
CA GLU A 245 23.80 -54.41 -48.76
C GLU A 245 24.73 -53.77 -47.69
N GLU A 246 25.38 -54.65 -46.94
CA GLU A 246 26.22 -54.48 -45.74
C GLU A 246 27.57 -53.75 -45.97
N ASN A 247 28.17 -53.22 -44.89
CA ASN A 247 29.53 -53.63 -44.50
C ASN A 247 29.94 -53.11 -43.11
N GLU A 248 30.48 -54.04 -42.33
CA GLU A 248 31.18 -53.90 -41.05
C GLU A 248 32.70 -53.67 -41.27
N GLU A 249 33.42 -53.58 -40.14
CA GLU A 249 34.88 -53.79 -39.92
C GLU A 249 35.80 -52.59 -40.25
N ASP A 250 36.84 -52.23 -39.49
CA ASP A 250 37.35 -52.61 -38.16
C ASP A 250 38.59 -51.73 -37.82
N GLU A 251 39.05 -51.81 -36.56
CA GLU A 251 40.45 -51.67 -36.08
C GLU A 251 41.15 -50.29 -36.10
N GLU A 252 42.11 -49.93 -35.22
CA GLU A 252 42.55 -50.23 -33.83
C GLU A 252 43.86 -49.39 -33.62
N ASN A 253 44.20 -49.08 -32.35
CA ASN A 253 45.57 -48.83 -31.79
C ASN A 253 46.37 -47.55 -32.18
N GLU A 254 47.27 -46.96 -31.38
CA GLU A 254 48.04 -47.23 -30.12
C GLU A 254 48.59 -45.83 -29.65
N GLU A 255 48.60 -45.42 -28.37
CA GLU A 255 49.59 -45.61 -27.27
C GLU A 255 50.95 -44.85 -27.37
N ASP A 256 51.60 -44.70 -26.18
CA ASP A 256 52.88 -44.07 -25.78
C ASP A 256 52.76 -42.66 -25.12
N GLU A 257 52.85 -42.43 -23.80
CA GLU A 257 53.81 -42.77 -22.69
C GLU A 257 55.12 -41.93 -22.63
N ASP A 258 55.66 -41.82 -21.39
CA ASP A 258 56.96 -41.27 -20.89
C ASP A 258 56.97 -39.80 -20.38
N GLU A 259 56.92 -39.49 -19.06
CA GLU A 259 57.87 -39.65 -17.90
C GLU A 259 59.11 -38.73 -17.92
N GLY A 260 59.23 -37.82 -16.92
CA GLY A 260 60.39 -37.72 -15.98
C GLY A 260 61.51 -36.79 -16.51
N GLU A 261 62.37 -36.06 -15.79
CA GLU A 261 62.79 -35.89 -14.39
C GLU A 261 63.83 -34.73 -14.39
N GLU A 262 64.03 -34.04 -13.24
CA GLU A 262 65.28 -33.36 -12.75
C GLU A 262 65.88 -32.17 -13.56
N ASP A 263 66.63 -31.18 -13.05
CA ASP A 263 67.00 -30.56 -11.76
C ASP A 263 67.87 -29.31 -12.13
N GLU A 264 68.24 -28.49 -11.13
CA GLU A 264 69.41 -27.56 -11.06
C GLU A 264 69.24 -26.06 -11.45
N ASP A 265 69.16 -25.25 -10.38
CA ASP A 265 70.10 -24.19 -9.95
C ASP A 265 70.40 -22.88 -10.75
N ASP A 266 70.77 -21.89 -9.92
CA ASP A 266 71.47 -20.61 -10.13
C ASP A 266 70.65 -19.30 -10.26
N ASP A 267 70.54 -18.62 -9.09
CA ASP A 267 71.13 -17.31 -8.76
C ASP A 267 71.07 -16.17 -9.81
N GLU A 268 70.50 -15.02 -9.41
CA GLU A 268 71.27 -13.78 -9.21
C GLU A 268 70.40 -12.64 -8.62
N ASP A 269 71.05 -11.92 -7.70
CA ASP A 269 70.62 -10.79 -6.88
C ASP A 269 70.38 -9.47 -7.65
N GLU A 270 69.68 -8.54 -6.99
CA GLU A 270 69.93 -7.08 -6.86
C GLU A 270 68.58 -6.41 -6.47
N GLU A 271 68.31 -6.14 -5.19
CA GLU A 271 68.73 -4.99 -4.37
C GLU A 271 68.44 -3.60 -4.98
N ASN A 272 67.55 -2.84 -4.29
CA ASN A 272 67.61 -1.42 -3.88
C ASN A 272 66.18 -0.97 -3.52
N GLU A 273 65.82 -0.75 -2.24
CA GLU A 273 66.18 0.40 -1.36
C GLU A 273 65.73 1.73 -1.98
N ASP A 274 64.63 2.30 -1.47
CA ASP A 274 64.54 3.29 -0.38
C ASP A 274 64.61 4.72 -0.95
N ASP A 275 63.60 5.53 -0.68
CA ASP A 275 63.79 6.81 0.00
C ASP A 275 62.45 7.49 0.33
N ASP A 276 62.41 7.87 1.60
CA ASP A 276 61.47 8.75 2.29
C ASP A 276 61.29 10.10 1.58
N GLU A 277 60.13 10.72 1.76
CA GLU A 277 60.08 12.17 2.02
C GLU A 277 58.84 12.49 2.86
N GLU A 278 59.13 12.95 4.08
CA GLU A 278 58.27 13.58 5.06
C GLU A 278 57.74 14.92 4.52
N GLU A 279 56.48 15.26 4.82
CA GLU A 279 56.09 16.67 4.96
C GLU A 279 55.16 16.80 6.17
N GLU A 280 55.65 17.61 7.09
CA GLU A 280 55.02 18.14 8.29
C GLU A 280 54.04 19.25 7.88
N ASP A 281 52.90 19.38 8.56
CA ASP A 281 52.18 20.65 8.66
C ASP A 281 51.62 20.73 10.09
N GLU A 282 52.33 21.50 10.92
CA GLU A 282 51.92 22.03 12.22
C GLU A 282 51.14 23.36 12.02
N ASP A 283 50.55 23.83 13.13
CA ASP A 283 50.01 25.18 13.40
C ASP A 283 48.54 25.43 12.95
N GLU A 284 47.62 25.97 13.76
CA GLU A 284 47.75 26.71 15.02
C GLU A 284 46.38 26.78 15.74
N ASP A 285 46.48 26.96 17.05
CA ASP A 285 45.51 27.22 18.12
C ASP A 285 44.26 28.08 17.82
N GLU A 286 43.17 27.78 18.54
CA GLU A 286 42.39 28.81 19.25
C GLU A 286 41.57 28.14 20.39
N GLU A 287 42.12 28.24 21.60
CA GLU A 287 41.43 28.10 22.87
C GLU A 287 40.67 29.40 23.18
N GLU A 288 39.41 29.30 23.60
CA GLU A 288 38.74 30.34 24.39
C GLU A 288 38.12 29.62 25.60
N GLU A 289 38.84 29.71 26.72
CA GLU A 289 38.29 29.62 28.07
C GLU A 289 37.54 30.93 28.36
N ASP A 290 36.36 30.84 28.96
CA ASP A 290 35.89 31.89 29.86
C ASP A 290 35.16 31.23 31.04
N GLU A 291 35.65 31.62 32.22
CA GLU A 291 35.41 31.11 33.56
C GLU A 291 34.09 31.60 34.17
N ASP A 292 33.66 30.85 35.20
CA ASP A 292 32.99 31.28 36.43
C ASP A 292 31.62 32.01 36.40
N GLU A 293 30.62 31.36 37.01
CA GLU A 293 30.19 31.79 38.35
C GLU A 293 29.39 30.69 39.08
N GLU A 294 29.90 30.36 40.26
CA GLU A 294 29.28 29.57 41.31
C GLU A 294 28.03 30.28 41.87
N ASN A 295 27.02 29.50 42.26
CA ASN A 295 26.40 29.74 43.57
C ASN A 295 25.79 28.45 44.12
N GLU A 296 26.33 28.10 45.28
CA GLU A 296 25.95 27.06 46.23
C GLU A 296 24.67 27.42 47.01
N GLU A 297 24.11 26.41 47.66
CA GLU A 297 23.31 26.43 48.90
C GLU A 297 21.92 27.11 48.82
N ASP A 298 20.81 26.44 49.18
CA ASP A 298 20.51 26.03 50.56
C ASP A 298 19.85 24.63 50.67
N GLU A 299 20.33 23.90 51.68
CA GLU A 299 19.70 22.75 52.34
C GLU A 299 18.60 23.20 53.33
N ASP A 300 18.04 22.21 54.05
CA ASP A 300 17.22 22.27 55.27
C ASP A 300 15.69 22.19 55.05
N GLU A 301 15.04 21.04 55.30
CA GLU A 301 14.82 20.25 56.55
C GLU A 301 13.30 20.36 56.87
N GLU A 302 12.57 19.24 56.84
CA GLU A 302 11.85 18.61 57.98
C GLU A 302 10.64 19.44 58.52
N GLU A 303 9.50 18.95 58.98
CA GLU A 303 9.08 17.74 59.70
C GLU A 303 7.54 17.58 59.55
N GLU A 304 7.08 16.33 59.65
CA GLU A 304 5.98 15.78 60.50
C GLU A 304 4.64 16.53 60.64
N GLU A 305 3.49 15.96 60.26
CA GLU A 305 2.67 14.89 60.89
C GLU A 305 1.39 15.47 61.53
N ASN A 306 0.33 14.64 61.51
CA ASN A 306 -0.85 14.64 62.39
C ASN A 306 -1.98 15.63 62.03
N GLU A 307 -3.27 15.33 62.16
CA GLU A 307 -4.04 14.15 62.56
C GLU A 307 -5.51 14.45 62.19
N ASP A 308 -6.35 13.43 62.30
CA ASP A 308 -7.80 13.37 62.09
C ASP A 308 -8.63 14.51 62.75
N GLU A 309 -9.80 14.82 62.19
CA GLU A 309 -11.11 14.54 62.83
C GLU A 309 -12.29 15.12 62.03
N ASP A 310 -13.37 14.34 62.09
CA ASP A 310 -14.69 14.55 61.53
C ASP A 310 -15.32 15.93 61.84
N ASN A 311 -16.11 16.45 60.92
CA ASN A 311 -17.41 17.01 61.31
C ASN A 311 -18.42 16.96 60.17
N GLU A 312 -19.53 16.28 60.45
CA GLU A 312 -20.81 16.38 59.77
C GLU A 312 -21.32 17.83 59.84
N GLU A 313 -21.96 18.33 58.78
CA GLU A 313 -23.29 18.93 58.84
C GLU A 313 -23.82 19.18 57.42
N GLU A 314 -25.11 18.91 57.29
CA GLU A 314 -25.97 19.02 56.12
C GLU A 314 -26.01 20.46 55.56
N GLU A 315 -26.42 20.63 54.30
CA GLU A 315 -27.57 21.46 53.90
C GLU A 315 -27.83 21.26 52.39
N GLU A 316 -29.11 21.26 52.07
CA GLU A 316 -29.75 21.06 50.77
C GLU A 316 -29.49 22.26 49.85
N ASP A 317 -29.46 22.05 48.53
CA ASP A 317 -30.35 22.74 47.58
C ASP A 317 -30.01 22.38 46.12
N GLU A 318 -31.04 21.86 45.45
CA GLU A 318 -31.51 22.08 44.08
C GLU A 318 -30.51 22.55 42.99
N ASP A 319 -30.40 21.78 41.90
CA ASP A 319 -30.39 22.37 40.57
C ASP A 319 -30.90 21.37 39.49
N GLU A 320 -31.99 21.78 38.86
CA GLU A 320 -32.58 21.23 37.64
C GLU A 320 -31.72 21.62 36.43
N ASN A 321 -31.48 20.70 35.50
CA ASN A 321 -31.82 20.88 34.07
C ASN A 321 -31.31 19.69 33.24
N GLU A 322 -32.28 18.92 32.76
CA GLU A 322 -32.20 18.09 31.57
C GLU A 322 -32.48 19.00 30.36
N GLU A 323 -31.59 19.00 29.35
CA GLU A 323 -32.01 19.30 27.98
C GLU A 323 -31.35 18.28 27.04
N GLU A 324 -32.23 17.44 26.49
CA GLU A 324 -32.06 16.63 25.29
C GLU A 324 -32.09 17.57 24.07
N GLU A 325 -31.19 17.40 23.11
CA GLU A 325 -31.33 17.98 21.77
C GLU A 325 -31.25 16.83 20.76
N GLU A 326 -32.42 16.52 20.21
CA GLU A 326 -32.64 15.68 19.05
C GLU A 326 -32.43 16.54 17.79
N ASP A 327 -31.49 16.16 16.93
CA ASP A 327 -31.35 16.77 15.59
C ASP A 327 -32.43 16.18 14.66
N GLU A 328 -33.50 16.94 14.41
CA GLU A 328 -34.48 16.66 13.35
C GLU A 328 -34.12 17.41 12.06
N ASP A 329 -34.09 16.65 10.95
CA ASP A 329 -34.02 17.09 9.56
C ASP A 329 -35.30 17.84 9.15
N GLU A 330 -35.21 19.06 8.60
CA GLU A 330 -36.25 19.60 7.70
C GLU A 330 -35.64 20.37 6.51
N ASP A 331 -35.79 19.77 5.33
CA ASP A 331 -35.78 20.42 4.02
C ASP A 331 -37.08 21.24 3.88
N GLU A 332 -37.00 22.54 3.56
CA GLU A 332 -38.11 23.23 2.89
C GLU A 332 -37.61 24.17 1.78
N GLU A 333 -38.14 23.90 0.58
CA GLU A 333 -38.15 24.72 -0.61
C GLU A 333 -38.91 26.04 -0.35
N ASN A 334 -38.46 27.14 -0.95
CA ASN A 334 -39.35 28.26 -1.24
C ASN A 334 -38.87 29.05 -2.46
N GLU A 335 -39.50 28.76 -3.60
CA GLU A 335 -39.75 29.72 -4.67
C GLU A 335 -41.01 30.52 -4.28
N GLU A 336 -40.95 31.85 -4.34
CA GLU A 336 -41.91 32.70 -5.09
C GLU A 336 -41.67 34.20 -4.77
N GLU A 337 -41.39 34.92 -5.86
CA GLU A 337 -41.97 36.21 -6.27
C GLU A 337 -41.91 37.43 -5.31
N ASN A 338 -41.19 38.46 -5.77
CA ASN A 338 -41.79 39.79 -5.90
C ASN A 338 -41.26 40.48 -7.16
N GLU A 339 -42.22 40.94 -7.96
CA GLU A 339 -42.13 41.71 -9.18
C GLU A 339 -41.72 43.17 -8.93
N ASP A 340 -41.25 43.79 -10.03
CA ASP A 340 -41.55 45.14 -10.52
C ASP A 340 -40.42 46.16 -10.67
N ASP A 341 -40.41 46.65 -11.93
CA ASP A 341 -39.99 47.95 -12.46
C ASP A 341 -38.49 48.26 -12.63
N ASP A 342 -37.98 48.15 -13.87
CA ASP A 342 -38.14 49.26 -14.83
C ASP A 342 -37.73 48.85 -16.27
N GLU A 343 -38.57 49.30 -17.21
CA GLU A 343 -38.57 49.09 -18.65
C GLU A 343 -37.53 49.94 -19.43
N GLU A 344 -37.57 49.73 -20.75
CA GLU A 344 -37.01 50.51 -21.87
C GLU A 344 -35.70 49.94 -22.45
N GLU A 345 -35.74 49.02 -23.42
CA GLU A 345 -36.23 49.09 -24.83
C GLU A 345 -35.17 49.59 -25.84
N GLU A 346 -35.13 48.82 -26.93
CA GLU A 346 -34.69 49.12 -28.30
C GLU A 346 -33.20 49.01 -28.66
N GLU A 347 -32.81 48.48 -29.81
CA GLU A 347 -33.45 47.69 -30.88
C GLU A 347 -32.27 47.16 -31.74
N ASP A 348 -32.54 46.09 -32.49
CA ASP A 348 -31.68 45.44 -33.47
C ASP A 348 -31.16 46.40 -34.58
N GLU A 349 -30.04 46.05 -35.22
CA GLU A 349 -29.95 45.99 -36.70
C GLU A 349 -28.64 45.35 -37.15
N ASP A 350 -28.82 44.41 -38.08
CA ASP A 350 -27.85 43.57 -38.77
C ASP A 350 -27.03 44.31 -39.86
N GLU A 351 -26.10 43.54 -40.45
CA GLU A 351 -25.50 43.70 -41.80
C GLU A 351 -24.32 44.69 -41.97
N ASP A 352 -23.14 44.15 -42.28
CA ASP A 352 -22.63 44.21 -43.66
C ASP A 352 -21.31 43.41 -43.80
N ASP A 353 -21.37 42.39 -44.64
CA ASP A 353 -20.26 41.71 -45.30
C ASP A 353 -19.86 42.46 -46.59
N ASP A 354 -18.65 42.12 -47.06
CA ASP A 354 -18.16 42.18 -48.45
C ASP A 354 -17.29 43.36 -48.96
N ASP A 355 -16.20 42.88 -49.61
CA ASP A 355 -15.44 43.41 -50.74
C ASP A 355 -14.39 44.51 -50.54
N ASP A 356 -13.12 44.08 -50.62
CA ASP A 356 -12.17 44.68 -51.58
C ASP A 356 -11.06 43.65 -51.94
N GLU A 357 -11.15 43.16 -53.18
CA GLU A 357 -10.18 42.32 -53.88
C GLU A 357 -9.35 43.18 -54.88
N GLU A 358 -8.19 42.65 -55.30
CA GLU A 358 -7.30 43.11 -56.40
C GLU A 358 -6.32 44.27 -56.10
N GLU A 359 -5.03 44.26 -56.48
CA GLU A 359 -4.35 43.52 -57.54
C GLU A 359 -2.81 43.49 -57.32
N GLU A 360 -2.16 42.58 -58.03
CA GLU A 360 -0.77 42.14 -57.94
C GLU A 360 0.34 43.18 -58.28
N MET A 361 1.60 42.86 -57.92
CA MET A 361 2.62 42.31 -58.84
C MET A 361 4.07 42.80 -58.60
N THR A 362 4.96 41.80 -58.45
CA THR A 362 6.39 41.73 -58.89
C THR A 362 7.60 42.02 -57.96
N LYS A 363 8.33 40.92 -57.72
CA LYS A 363 9.79 40.70 -57.93
C LYS A 363 10.83 41.10 -56.87
N GLU A 364 11.21 40.10 -56.08
CA GLU A 364 12.51 39.39 -56.14
C GLU A 364 13.77 40.18 -56.59
N LYS A 365 14.71 40.44 -55.66
CA LYS A 365 16.12 39.97 -55.64
C LYS A 365 17.08 40.92 -54.91
N LYS A 366 17.79 40.32 -53.94
CA LYS A 366 19.24 40.44 -53.69
C LYS A 366 19.96 41.54 -54.48
N ARG A 367 20.32 42.65 -53.80
CA ARG A 367 21.69 42.99 -53.43
C ARG A 367 21.76 44.31 -52.69
#